data_AF-A0A382MHP3-F1
#
_entry.id   AF-A0A382MHP3-F1
#
_cell.length_a   1.000
_cell.length_b   1.000
_cell.length_c   1.000
_cell.angle_alpha   90.00
_cell.angle_beta   90.00
_cell.angle_gamma   90.00
#
_symmetry.space_group_name_H-M   'P 1'
#
loop_
_entity.id
_entity.type
_entity.pdbx_description
1 polymer ?
#
loop_
_entity_poly.entity_id
_entity_poly.type
_entity_poly.pdbx_seq_one_letter_code
_entity_poly.pdbx_strand_id
1 'polypeptide(L)'
;YSAHSLNVLLQYGSDGCVSAEWDNTGWSALGSFVLQDAFGGVFVNIDMTSESSVESCNAALTQLVLIMTPFEPEPPPEGTPDFNFSLNLSGGTQGGNYDLTLGFSPDATDGYDDMLDSYAPPAPPPPAFDAALVWDNDRYFTQILNGSIDDIGVEHEFQVALTYDVDDYIYISWDNSGWGDHMSSCLLQDAFGGVLGIDVDMLSESSLTLDNSAFTTLLLKVTPGEGGDEEPTFNVYRDGSLAAEGVLGTSYTDAPLTGGVEYCYTVTQIHDDGSESDHSNEACATPADGAVPGCTDPDASNYDPDATVDDGSCMYDVAVSIDLSTGWNWFSLNVEGELDVNSVLGSIGGSGILIKNQTDFAEYYDDYWYGIGGLEYFDMASMY
;
A
#
# COMPACT_ATOMS: atom_id res chain seq x y z
N TYR A 1 19.93 -14.56 -12.63
CA TYR A 1 21.31 -14.35 -13.15
C TYR A 1 22.14 -15.61 -12.99
N SER A 2 22.79 -16.09 -14.05
CA SER A 2 23.54 -17.36 -14.03
C SER A 2 24.99 -17.18 -13.60
N ALA A 3 25.51 -18.10 -12.79
CA ALA A 3 26.94 -18.13 -12.49
C ALA A 3 27.73 -18.44 -13.77
N HIS A 4 28.74 -17.61 -14.05
CA HIS A 4 29.69 -17.82 -15.14
C HIS A 4 30.99 -18.39 -14.58
N SER A 5 31.61 -19.31 -15.32
CA SER A 5 32.89 -19.90 -14.93
C SER A 5 33.94 -19.72 -16.02
N LEU A 6 35.14 -19.30 -15.60
CA LEU A 6 36.32 -19.24 -16.45
C LEU A 6 37.42 -20.14 -15.90
N ASN A 7 38.09 -20.84 -16.80
CA ASN A 7 39.25 -21.66 -16.47
C ASN A 7 40.51 -20.79 -16.49
N VAL A 8 41.21 -20.74 -15.38
CA VAL A 8 42.50 -20.06 -15.22
C VAL A 8 43.60 -21.11 -15.23
N LEU A 9 44.38 -21.16 -16.28
CA LEU A 9 45.49 -22.12 -16.41
C LEU A 9 46.72 -21.60 -15.68
N LEU A 10 47.34 -22.46 -14.86
CA LEU A 10 48.53 -22.12 -14.09
C LEU A 10 49.79 -22.72 -14.71
N GLN A 11 50.83 -21.91 -14.82
CA GLN A 11 52.17 -22.36 -15.21
C GLN A 11 53.18 -21.89 -14.17
N TYR A 12 53.87 -22.85 -13.55
CA TYR A 12 54.80 -22.58 -12.44
C TYR A 12 56.18 -22.14 -12.94
N GLY A 13 56.77 -21.19 -12.23
CA GLY A 13 58.15 -20.74 -12.45
C GLY A 13 59.18 -21.80 -12.04
N SER A 14 60.46 -21.48 -12.27
CA SER A 14 61.57 -22.36 -11.85
C SER A 14 61.72 -22.52 -10.34
N ASP A 15 61.11 -21.62 -9.58
CA ASP A 15 60.97 -21.64 -8.12
C ASP A 15 59.83 -22.56 -7.64
N GLY A 16 58.98 -23.06 -8.55
CA GLY A 16 57.89 -23.96 -8.24
C GLY A 16 56.64 -23.27 -7.68
N CYS A 17 56.56 -21.94 -7.79
CA CYS A 17 55.41 -21.15 -7.33
C CYS A 17 54.76 -20.36 -8.47
N VAL A 18 53.50 -19.97 -8.26
CA VAL A 18 52.75 -19.03 -9.09
C VAL A 18 51.99 -18.09 -8.16
N SER A 19 52.06 -16.79 -8.44
CA SER A 19 51.30 -15.77 -7.72
C SER A 19 50.42 -14.97 -8.69
N ALA A 20 49.29 -14.50 -8.19
CA ALA A 20 48.43 -13.55 -8.87
C ALA A 20 47.97 -12.48 -7.90
N GLU A 21 47.88 -11.24 -8.39
CA GLU A 21 47.40 -10.07 -7.66
C GLU A 21 46.33 -9.40 -8.52
N TRP A 22 45.33 -8.81 -7.87
CA TRP A 22 44.24 -8.11 -8.54
C TRP A 22 43.75 -6.91 -7.72
N ASP A 23 43.11 -5.96 -8.42
CA ASP A 23 42.38 -4.86 -7.83
C ASP A 23 40.89 -5.21 -7.82
N ASN A 24 40.32 -5.33 -6.62
CA ASN A 24 38.92 -5.67 -6.41
C ASN A 24 38.06 -4.46 -6.02
N THR A 25 38.57 -3.24 -6.21
CA THR A 25 37.80 -2.01 -5.95
C THR A 25 36.49 -2.02 -6.75
N GLY A 26 35.37 -1.96 -6.06
CA GLY A 26 34.02 -1.95 -6.65
C GLY A 26 33.43 -3.33 -6.98
N TRP A 27 34.16 -4.43 -6.83
CA TRP A 27 33.66 -5.77 -7.20
C TRP A 27 32.50 -6.23 -6.32
N SER A 28 32.45 -5.77 -5.06
CA SER A 28 31.34 -6.07 -4.14
C SER A 28 29.98 -5.58 -4.63
N ALA A 29 29.94 -4.57 -5.51
CA ALA A 29 28.71 -4.07 -6.13
C ALA A 29 28.33 -4.85 -7.41
N LEU A 30 29.27 -5.56 -8.01
CA LEU A 30 29.05 -6.31 -9.25
C LEU A 30 28.58 -7.75 -8.99
N GLY A 31 28.91 -8.31 -7.83
CA GLY A 31 28.51 -9.67 -7.44
C GLY A 31 29.59 -10.41 -6.66
N SER A 32 29.52 -11.74 -6.69
CA SER A 32 30.49 -12.63 -6.06
C SER A 32 31.53 -13.11 -7.05
N PHE A 33 32.81 -13.05 -6.66
CA PHE A 33 33.95 -13.51 -7.45
C PHE A 33 34.75 -14.50 -6.62
N VAL A 34 34.69 -15.78 -6.98
CA VAL A 34 35.36 -16.85 -6.22
C VAL A 34 36.38 -17.55 -7.12
N LEU A 35 37.63 -17.56 -6.69
CA LEU A 35 38.68 -18.34 -7.32
C LEU A 35 38.87 -19.64 -6.55
N GLN A 36 38.56 -20.76 -7.19
CA GLN A 36 38.66 -22.06 -6.56
C GLN A 36 39.45 -23.07 -7.40
N ASP A 37 39.92 -24.15 -6.77
CA ASP A 37 40.52 -25.26 -7.51
C ASP A 37 39.46 -26.07 -8.29
N ALA A 38 39.92 -26.88 -9.24
CA ALA A 38 39.06 -27.70 -10.10
C ALA A 38 38.22 -28.76 -9.34
N PHE A 39 38.48 -29.00 -8.05
CA PHE A 39 37.73 -29.90 -7.19
C PHE A 39 36.68 -29.18 -6.32
N GLY A 40 36.39 -27.91 -6.62
CA GLY A 40 35.31 -27.16 -5.96
C GLY A 40 35.69 -26.58 -4.60
N GLY A 41 36.93 -26.11 -4.46
CA GLY A 41 37.34 -25.36 -3.27
C GLY A 41 38.03 -26.17 -2.17
N VAL A 42 38.49 -27.39 -2.47
CA VAL A 42 39.13 -28.28 -1.49
C VAL A 42 40.54 -27.83 -1.12
N PHE A 43 41.27 -27.25 -2.08
CA PHE A 43 42.66 -26.83 -1.92
C PHE A 43 42.84 -25.32 -2.04
N VAL A 44 42.04 -24.68 -2.91
CA VAL A 44 42.03 -23.23 -3.09
C VAL A 44 40.58 -22.82 -3.16
N ASN A 45 40.16 -21.94 -2.26
CA ASN A 45 38.84 -21.32 -2.29
C ASN A 45 38.99 -19.89 -1.75
N ILE A 46 39.03 -18.93 -2.65
CA ILE A 46 39.35 -17.54 -2.35
C ILE A 46 38.22 -16.67 -2.84
N ASP A 47 37.68 -15.89 -1.93
CA ASP A 47 36.80 -14.78 -2.28
C ASP A 47 37.67 -13.61 -2.76
N MET A 48 37.64 -13.36 -4.06
CA MET A 48 38.43 -12.31 -4.70
C MET A 48 37.90 -10.91 -4.40
N THR A 49 36.70 -10.78 -3.82
CA THR A 49 36.15 -9.47 -3.41
C THR A 49 36.72 -8.99 -2.07
N SER A 50 37.25 -9.91 -1.26
CA SER A 50 37.85 -9.61 0.05
C SER A 50 39.37 -9.76 0.04
N GLU A 51 39.90 -10.74 -0.68
CA GLU A 51 41.33 -10.92 -0.89
C GLU A 51 41.79 -10.28 -2.19
N SER A 52 43.03 -9.80 -2.26
CA SER A 52 43.61 -9.12 -3.44
C SER A 52 44.79 -9.88 -4.06
N SER A 53 45.11 -11.07 -3.54
CA SER A 53 46.22 -11.88 -4.04
C SER A 53 46.08 -13.36 -3.69
N VAL A 54 46.74 -14.22 -4.45
CA VAL A 54 46.94 -15.64 -4.16
C VAL A 54 48.34 -16.06 -4.56
N GLU A 55 48.94 -16.94 -3.77
CA GLU A 55 50.16 -17.66 -4.14
C GLU A 55 49.92 -19.17 -3.97
N SER A 56 50.31 -19.95 -4.98
CA SER A 56 50.35 -21.40 -4.92
C SER A 56 51.76 -21.88 -5.25
N CYS A 57 52.35 -22.69 -4.36
CA CYS A 57 53.59 -23.42 -4.63
C CYS A 57 53.33 -24.93 -4.84
N ASN A 58 52.08 -25.29 -5.13
CA ASN A 58 51.69 -26.67 -5.35
C ASN A 58 51.59 -26.97 -6.85
N ALA A 59 52.69 -27.44 -7.44
CA ALA A 59 52.77 -27.80 -8.86
C ALA A 59 51.72 -28.84 -9.34
N ALA A 60 50.99 -29.51 -8.43
CA ALA A 60 49.86 -30.36 -8.77
C ALA A 60 48.60 -29.59 -9.20
N LEU A 61 48.47 -28.32 -8.82
CA LEU A 61 47.36 -27.45 -9.23
C LEU A 61 47.69 -26.79 -10.57
N THR A 62 47.27 -27.38 -11.68
CA THR A 62 47.52 -26.83 -13.03
C THR A 62 46.42 -25.89 -13.52
N GLN A 63 45.30 -25.82 -12.80
CA GLN A 63 44.12 -25.06 -13.20
C GLN A 63 43.31 -24.62 -11.97
N LEU A 64 42.82 -23.39 -12.02
CA LEU A 64 41.79 -22.85 -11.14
C LEU A 64 40.54 -22.52 -11.96
N VAL A 65 39.43 -22.35 -11.28
CA VAL A 65 38.14 -21.96 -11.83
C VAL A 65 37.74 -20.66 -11.14
N LEU A 66 37.61 -19.59 -11.92
CA LEU A 66 37.00 -18.35 -11.50
C LEU A 66 35.49 -18.47 -11.70
N ILE A 67 34.73 -18.38 -10.61
CA ILE A 67 33.27 -18.32 -10.62
C ILE A 67 32.86 -16.88 -10.37
N MET A 68 32.05 -16.33 -11.27
CA MET A 68 31.48 -15.00 -11.19
C MET A 68 29.97 -15.14 -11.13
N THR A 69 29.37 -14.67 -10.05
CA THR A 69 27.93 -14.66 -9.85
C THR A 69 27.50 -13.20 -9.72
N PRO A 70 26.93 -12.58 -10.78
CA PRO A 70 26.45 -11.21 -10.72
C PRO A 70 25.42 -11.06 -9.60
N PHE A 71 25.43 -9.92 -8.92
CA PHE A 71 24.30 -9.57 -8.05
C PHE A 71 23.07 -9.32 -8.94
N GLU A 72 21.90 -9.79 -8.49
CA GLU A 72 20.65 -9.35 -9.09
C GLU A 72 20.47 -7.88 -8.67
N PRO A 73 20.39 -6.91 -9.61
CA PRO A 73 20.08 -5.55 -9.21
C PRO A 73 18.80 -5.59 -8.38
N GLU A 74 18.79 -4.86 -7.25
CA GLU A 74 17.54 -4.71 -6.50
C GLU A 74 16.49 -4.19 -7.48
N PRO A 75 15.30 -4.81 -7.55
CA PRO A 75 14.25 -4.27 -8.40
C PRO A 75 14.05 -2.81 -8.02
N PRO A 76 13.81 -1.93 -9.01
CA PRO A 76 13.57 -0.54 -8.72
C PRO A 76 12.38 -0.41 -7.75
N PRO A 77 12.37 0.60 -6.87
CA PRO A 77 11.25 0.83 -5.97
C PRO A 77 9.92 0.79 -6.73
N GLU A 78 8.90 0.20 -6.12
CA GLU A 78 7.55 0.21 -6.69
C GLU A 78 7.09 1.66 -6.93
N GLY A 79 6.48 1.90 -8.09
CA GLY A 79 6.07 3.24 -8.51
C GLY A 79 7.16 4.09 -9.17
N THR A 80 8.37 3.57 -9.44
CA THR A 80 9.33 4.28 -10.31
C THR A 80 8.78 4.42 -11.73
N PRO A 81 8.93 5.59 -12.37
CA PRO A 81 8.53 5.78 -13.76
C PRO A 81 9.23 4.80 -14.71
N ASP A 82 8.45 3.97 -15.40
CA ASP A 82 8.93 3.10 -16.49
C ASP A 82 7.95 3.12 -17.65
N PHE A 83 8.06 4.15 -18.49
CA PHE A 83 7.19 4.33 -19.65
C PHE A 83 7.89 5.15 -20.73
N ASN A 84 7.47 4.97 -21.97
CA ASN A 84 7.87 5.83 -23.08
C ASN A 84 6.71 6.04 -24.04
N PHE A 85 6.77 7.14 -24.78
CA PHE A 85 5.79 7.49 -25.80
C PHE A 85 6.46 8.16 -26.98
N SER A 86 5.76 8.23 -28.11
CA SER A 86 6.31 8.77 -29.35
C SER A 86 5.46 9.87 -29.94
N LEU A 87 6.12 10.92 -30.42
CA LEU A 87 5.56 11.95 -31.29
C LEU A 87 5.85 11.59 -32.73
N ASN A 88 4.81 11.57 -33.56
CA ASN A 88 4.93 11.42 -34.99
C ASN A 88 4.86 12.81 -35.68
N LEU A 89 5.98 13.26 -36.26
CA LEU A 89 6.08 14.54 -36.95
C LEU A 89 6.20 14.32 -38.45
N SER A 90 5.23 14.84 -39.19
CA SER A 90 5.21 14.81 -40.64
C SER A 90 5.28 16.22 -41.21
N GLY A 91 6.04 16.39 -42.29
CA GLY A 91 6.24 17.70 -42.90
C GLY A 91 6.86 17.61 -44.28
N GLY A 92 6.71 18.71 -45.00
CA GLY A 92 7.33 18.95 -46.28
C GLY A 92 6.66 18.30 -47.49
N THR A 93 6.96 18.89 -48.64
CA THR A 93 6.47 18.47 -49.96
C THR A 93 7.14 17.21 -50.49
N GLN A 94 8.29 16.83 -49.92
CA GLN A 94 9.03 15.63 -50.27
C GLN A 94 8.69 14.41 -49.39
N GLY A 95 7.83 14.59 -48.38
CA GLY A 95 7.43 13.53 -47.45
C GLY A 95 8.56 13.10 -46.53
N GLY A 96 8.68 13.74 -45.38
CA GLY A 96 9.49 13.25 -44.25
C GLY A 96 8.59 12.93 -43.08
N ASN A 97 8.94 11.87 -42.34
CA ASN A 97 8.30 11.50 -41.09
C ASN A 97 9.39 11.22 -40.06
N TYR A 98 9.27 11.82 -38.87
CA TYR A 98 10.16 11.61 -37.75
C TYR A 98 9.35 11.11 -36.57
N ASP A 99 9.76 9.95 -36.05
CA ASP A 99 9.27 9.44 -34.78
C ASP A 99 10.24 9.86 -33.69
N LEU A 100 9.76 10.66 -32.74
CA LEU A 100 10.52 11.15 -31.60
C LEU A 100 10.00 10.46 -30.35
N THR A 101 10.80 9.55 -29.80
CA THR A 101 10.45 8.77 -28.62
C THR A 101 11.11 9.35 -27.39
N LEU A 102 10.37 9.51 -26.31
CA LEU A 102 10.90 9.92 -25.02
C LEU A 102 10.21 9.17 -23.89
N GLY A 103 10.85 9.12 -22.74
CA GLY A 103 10.32 8.41 -21.60
C GLY A 103 11.27 8.41 -20.41
N PHE A 104 10.92 7.55 -19.47
CA PHE A 104 11.65 7.31 -18.23
C PHE A 104 11.78 5.81 -18.08
N SER A 105 12.95 5.35 -17.62
CA SER A 105 13.14 3.95 -17.27
C SER A 105 14.15 3.84 -16.13
N PRO A 106 13.92 2.97 -15.13
CA PRO A 106 14.87 2.73 -14.04
C PRO A 106 16.19 2.12 -14.53
N ASP A 107 16.23 1.59 -15.75
CA ASP A 107 17.43 1.05 -16.39
C ASP A 107 18.23 2.11 -17.17
N ALA A 108 17.73 3.34 -17.29
CA ALA A 108 18.36 4.43 -18.03
C ALA A 108 19.16 5.38 -17.12
N THR A 109 19.94 6.25 -17.74
CA THR A 109 20.59 7.42 -17.15
C THR A 109 20.01 8.69 -17.75
N ASP A 110 20.28 9.85 -17.15
CA ASP A 110 19.89 11.13 -17.78
C ASP A 110 20.78 11.50 -18.99
N GLY A 111 21.78 10.67 -19.27
CA GLY A 111 22.73 10.83 -20.38
C GLY A 111 22.29 10.05 -21.62
N TYR A 112 23.28 9.55 -22.36
CA TYR A 112 23.04 8.63 -23.46
C TYR A 112 23.27 7.19 -23.01
N ASP A 113 22.26 6.37 -23.21
CA ASP A 113 22.26 4.94 -22.93
C ASP A 113 22.23 4.11 -24.21
N ASP A 114 23.26 3.27 -24.36
CA ASP A 114 23.32 2.34 -25.49
C ASP A 114 22.11 1.38 -25.42
N MET A 115 21.47 1.15 -26.56
CA MET A 115 20.23 0.36 -26.73
C MET A 115 18.92 1.01 -26.29
N LEU A 116 18.93 2.02 -25.44
CA LEU A 116 17.72 2.79 -25.07
C LEU A 116 17.59 4.05 -25.94
N ASP A 117 18.70 4.73 -26.17
CA ASP A 117 18.71 6.02 -26.86
C ASP A 117 19.23 5.94 -28.30
N SER A 118 18.84 6.94 -29.08
CA SER A 118 19.24 7.08 -30.48
C SER A 118 19.50 8.54 -30.81
N TYR A 119 20.76 8.88 -31.12
CA TYR A 119 21.12 10.21 -31.58
C TYR A 119 20.50 10.53 -32.93
N ALA A 120 20.00 11.75 -33.07
CA ALA A 120 19.63 12.32 -34.36
C ALA A 120 20.89 12.88 -35.06
N PRO A 121 21.02 12.73 -36.40
CA PRO A 121 22.11 13.33 -37.15
C PRO A 121 22.03 14.87 -37.11
N PRO A 122 23.07 15.59 -37.54
CA PRO A 122 22.99 17.03 -37.73
C PRO A 122 21.87 17.43 -38.70
N ALA A 123 21.17 18.53 -38.40
CA ALA A 123 20.06 18.99 -39.22
C ALA A 123 20.52 19.26 -40.66
N PRO A 124 19.73 18.85 -41.68
CA PRO A 124 20.02 19.17 -43.07
C PRO A 124 19.97 20.68 -43.29
N PRO A 125 20.68 21.21 -44.31
CA PRO A 125 20.63 22.63 -44.64
C PRO A 125 19.21 23.02 -45.09
N PRO A 126 18.65 24.15 -44.61
CA PRO A 126 17.34 24.63 -45.04
C PRO A 126 17.30 24.95 -46.55
N PRO A 127 16.15 24.81 -47.22
CA PRO A 127 14.85 24.37 -46.69
C PRO A 127 14.70 22.84 -46.82
N ALA A 128 14.77 22.14 -45.70
CA ALA A 128 14.56 20.71 -45.61
C ALA A 128 13.85 20.42 -44.29
N PHE A 129 12.76 19.64 -44.35
CA PHE A 129 12.05 19.25 -43.14
C PHE A 129 12.95 18.39 -42.25
N ASP A 130 13.03 18.75 -40.97
CA ASP A 130 13.80 18.01 -39.96
C ASP A 130 13.18 18.21 -38.58
N ALA A 131 13.20 17.15 -37.76
CA ALA A 131 12.76 17.19 -36.38
C ALA A 131 13.67 16.34 -35.49
N ALA A 132 13.97 16.80 -34.29
CA ALA A 132 14.67 16.02 -33.26
C ALA A 132 14.30 16.50 -31.87
N LEU A 133 14.38 15.59 -30.89
CA LEU A 133 14.46 15.94 -29.49
C LEU A 133 15.82 16.57 -29.20
N VAL A 134 15.87 17.47 -28.22
CA VAL A 134 17.09 18.07 -27.72
C VAL A 134 17.10 17.97 -26.20
N TRP A 135 18.17 17.36 -25.68
CA TRP A 135 18.43 17.15 -24.26
C TRP A 135 19.90 17.41 -23.99
N ASP A 136 20.22 18.18 -22.95
CA ASP A 136 21.58 18.64 -22.60
C ASP A 136 22.44 19.15 -23.79
N ASN A 137 21.79 19.81 -24.77
CA ASN A 137 22.35 20.32 -26.04
C ASN A 137 22.68 19.28 -27.12
N ASP A 138 22.42 18.00 -26.89
CA ASP A 138 22.53 16.95 -27.90
C ASP A 138 21.19 16.65 -28.55
N ARG A 139 21.21 16.05 -29.75
CA ARG A 139 20.01 15.77 -30.55
C ARG A 139 19.67 14.29 -30.57
N TYR A 140 18.40 13.96 -30.41
CA TYR A 140 17.92 12.59 -30.29
C TYR A 140 16.69 12.32 -31.17
N PHE A 141 16.58 11.10 -31.68
CA PHE A 141 15.31 10.50 -32.09
C PHE A 141 14.65 9.75 -30.93
N THR A 142 15.45 9.14 -30.06
CA THR A 142 14.98 8.50 -28.84
C THR A 142 15.82 8.97 -27.67
N GLN A 143 15.17 9.49 -26.62
CA GLN A 143 15.82 9.84 -25.36
C GLN A 143 14.99 9.37 -24.17
N ILE A 144 15.49 8.38 -23.44
CA ILE A 144 14.92 7.84 -22.22
C ILE A 144 15.75 8.34 -21.04
N LEU A 145 15.14 9.05 -20.11
CA LEU A 145 15.81 9.51 -18.89
C LEU A 145 15.74 8.45 -17.80
N ASN A 146 16.56 8.62 -16.76
CA ASN A 146 16.47 7.77 -15.59
C ASN A 146 15.08 7.92 -14.94
N GLY A 147 14.42 6.80 -14.68
CA GLY A 147 13.15 6.73 -13.97
C GLY A 147 13.37 6.45 -12.49
N SER A 148 13.27 7.47 -11.65
CA SER A 148 13.39 7.34 -10.21
C SER A 148 12.14 7.85 -9.47
N ILE A 149 12.00 7.44 -8.21
CA ILE A 149 10.90 7.92 -7.35
C ILE A 149 10.97 9.44 -7.12
N ASP A 150 12.15 10.04 -7.26
CA ASP A 150 12.35 11.47 -7.10
C ASP A 150 11.83 12.28 -8.30
N ASP A 151 11.57 11.62 -9.44
CA ASP A 151 11.03 12.26 -10.66
C ASP A 151 9.50 12.38 -10.64
N ILE A 152 8.85 11.70 -9.69
CA ILE A 152 7.40 11.76 -9.51
C ILE A 152 6.95 13.16 -9.12
N GLY A 153 6.07 13.76 -9.92
CA GLY A 153 5.59 15.12 -9.73
C GLY A 153 6.62 16.20 -10.07
N VAL A 154 7.78 15.83 -10.64
CA VAL A 154 8.82 16.77 -11.09
C VAL A 154 8.69 16.98 -12.60
N GLU A 155 8.72 18.25 -13.03
CA GLU A 155 8.65 18.59 -14.45
C GLU A 155 10.02 18.43 -15.11
N HIS A 156 10.07 17.65 -16.18
CA HIS A 156 11.22 17.52 -17.08
C HIS A 156 10.91 18.25 -18.39
N GLU A 157 11.83 19.09 -18.84
CA GLU A 157 11.67 19.92 -20.04
C GLU A 157 12.59 19.44 -21.17
N PHE A 158 11.99 18.85 -22.19
CA PHE A 158 12.64 18.51 -23.44
C PHE A 158 12.42 19.63 -24.46
N GLN A 159 13.38 19.82 -25.36
CA GLN A 159 13.20 20.70 -26.52
C GLN A 159 12.89 19.87 -27.76
N VAL A 160 11.96 20.33 -28.58
CA VAL A 160 11.72 19.76 -29.91
C VAL A 160 12.23 20.76 -30.94
N ALA A 161 13.34 20.44 -31.59
CA ALA A 161 13.95 21.27 -32.63
C ALA A 161 13.32 20.95 -33.99
N LEU A 162 12.86 21.99 -34.69
CA LEU A 162 12.10 21.90 -35.94
C LEU A 162 12.76 22.72 -37.06
N THR A 163 12.86 22.14 -38.24
CA THR A 163 13.19 22.85 -39.49
C THR A 163 12.07 22.63 -40.50
N TYR A 164 11.63 23.70 -41.16
CA TYR A 164 10.53 23.66 -42.12
C TYR A 164 11.07 23.43 -43.54
N ASP A 165 10.27 22.73 -44.35
CA ASP A 165 10.43 22.71 -45.81
C ASP A 165 9.74 23.93 -46.44
N VAL A 166 9.75 24.02 -47.76
CA VAL A 166 9.21 25.12 -48.58
C VAL A 166 7.71 25.37 -48.43
N ASP A 167 6.96 24.46 -47.80
CA ASP A 167 5.52 24.59 -47.54
C ASP A 167 5.20 25.22 -46.18
N ASP A 168 6.21 25.52 -45.35
CA ASP A 168 6.06 26.12 -44.02
C ASP A 168 5.05 25.36 -43.11
N TYR A 169 4.93 24.05 -43.30
CA TYR A 169 3.92 23.22 -42.65
C TYR A 169 4.53 22.00 -41.94
N ILE A 170 4.16 21.80 -40.67
CA ILE A 170 4.49 20.60 -39.89
C ILE A 170 3.22 20.13 -39.16
N TYR A 171 2.94 18.83 -39.23
CA TYR A 171 1.87 18.17 -38.48
C TYR A 171 2.47 17.20 -37.46
N ILE A 172 2.14 17.40 -36.19
CA ILE A 172 2.56 16.58 -35.07
C ILE A 172 1.35 15.79 -34.59
N SER A 173 1.50 14.50 -34.34
CA SER A 173 0.47 13.66 -33.75
C SER A 173 1.05 12.67 -32.75
N TRP A 174 0.24 12.25 -31.78
CA TRP A 174 0.61 11.29 -30.75
C TRP A 174 -0.61 10.47 -30.34
N ASP A 175 -0.37 9.32 -29.71
CA ASP A 175 -1.38 8.50 -29.05
C ASP A 175 -1.22 8.66 -27.54
N ASN A 176 -2.20 9.32 -26.91
CA ASN A 176 -2.22 9.58 -25.48
C ASN A 176 -3.05 8.58 -24.68
N SER A 177 -3.44 7.45 -25.30
CA SER A 177 -4.13 6.38 -24.60
C SER A 177 -3.27 5.86 -23.43
N GLY A 178 -3.82 5.85 -22.23
CA GLY A 178 -3.14 5.38 -21.01
C GLY A 178 -2.11 6.36 -20.42
N TRP A 179 -1.90 7.55 -20.99
CA TRP A 179 -0.90 8.49 -20.45
C TRP A 179 -1.25 8.98 -19.04
N GLY A 180 -2.54 9.13 -18.72
CA GLY A 180 -2.99 9.55 -17.39
C GLY A 180 -2.57 8.61 -16.26
N ASP A 181 -2.24 7.35 -16.59
CA ASP A 181 -1.79 6.33 -15.65
C ASP A 181 -0.27 6.36 -15.45
N HIS A 182 0.46 7.19 -16.20
CA HIS A 182 1.92 7.26 -16.15
C HIS A 182 2.44 8.67 -15.87
N MET A 183 1.68 9.70 -16.25
CA MET A 183 2.09 11.09 -16.13
C MET A 183 0.97 11.97 -15.59
N SER A 184 1.30 12.85 -14.65
CA SER A 184 0.37 13.83 -14.08
C SER A 184 0.19 15.06 -14.97
N SER A 185 1.16 15.32 -15.86
CA SER A 185 1.08 16.41 -16.84
C SER A 185 1.96 16.13 -18.06
N CYS A 186 1.48 16.53 -19.24
CA CYS A 186 2.26 16.56 -20.48
C CYS A 186 1.83 17.75 -21.33
N LEU A 187 2.70 18.76 -21.47
CA LEU A 187 2.42 20.00 -22.20
C LEU A 187 3.39 20.19 -23.36
N LEU A 188 2.85 20.56 -24.52
CA LEU A 188 3.63 21.01 -25.67
C LEU A 188 3.42 22.51 -25.86
N GLN A 189 4.47 23.28 -25.59
CA GLN A 189 4.44 24.73 -25.57
C GLN A 189 5.39 25.35 -26.59
N ASP A 190 5.15 26.60 -26.96
CA ASP A 190 6.18 27.41 -27.62
C ASP A 190 7.39 27.66 -26.70
N ALA A 191 8.50 28.11 -27.28
CA ALA A 191 9.74 28.44 -26.57
C ALA A 191 9.62 29.53 -25.48
N PHE A 192 8.45 30.18 -25.36
CA PHE A 192 8.14 31.18 -24.34
C PHE A 192 7.10 30.69 -23.32
N GLY A 193 6.88 29.37 -23.24
CA GLY A 193 5.98 28.75 -22.26
C GLY A 193 4.50 29.03 -22.54
N GLY A 194 4.10 29.05 -23.82
CA GLY A 194 2.71 29.19 -24.25
C GLY A 194 2.25 30.62 -24.54
N VAL A 195 3.11 31.62 -24.33
CA VAL A 195 2.76 33.03 -24.50
C VAL A 195 2.49 33.42 -25.95
N LEU A 196 3.08 32.70 -26.92
CA LEU A 196 2.92 32.96 -28.35
C LEU A 196 1.81 32.14 -29.00
N GLY A 197 1.03 31.40 -28.22
CA GLY A 197 -0.21 30.76 -28.64
C GLY A 197 -0.11 29.26 -28.92
N ILE A 198 1.03 28.62 -28.63
CA ILE A 198 1.14 27.15 -28.60
C ILE A 198 1.23 26.75 -27.13
N ASP A 199 0.11 26.28 -26.58
CA ASP A 199 0.00 25.75 -25.22
C ASP A 199 -0.98 24.58 -25.27
N VAL A 200 -0.46 23.40 -25.61
CA VAL A 200 -1.26 22.21 -25.86
C VAL A 200 -1.10 21.24 -24.70
N ASP A 201 -2.22 20.91 -24.07
CA ASP A 201 -2.28 19.78 -23.14
C ASP A 201 -2.39 18.48 -23.94
N MET A 202 -1.32 17.70 -23.91
CA MET A 202 -1.19 16.48 -24.68
C MET A 202 -1.96 15.30 -24.07
N LEU A 203 -2.45 15.43 -22.84
CA LEU A 203 -3.35 14.44 -22.23
C LEU A 203 -4.78 14.55 -22.76
N SER A 204 -5.17 15.72 -23.29
CA SER A 204 -6.50 15.97 -23.82
C SER A 204 -6.56 16.07 -25.35
N GLU A 205 -5.51 16.60 -25.97
CA GLU A 205 -5.35 16.67 -27.42
C GLU A 205 -4.43 15.56 -27.94
N SER A 206 -4.52 15.23 -29.24
CA SER A 206 -3.70 14.17 -29.87
C SER A 206 -2.92 14.63 -31.11
N SER A 207 -2.99 15.92 -31.42
CA SER A 207 -2.26 16.49 -32.56
C SER A 207 -2.07 18.01 -32.45
N LEU A 208 -1.10 18.52 -33.18
CA LEU A 208 -0.82 19.94 -33.36
C LEU A 208 -0.40 20.21 -34.80
N THR A 209 -0.96 21.25 -35.41
CA THR A 209 -0.54 21.74 -36.73
C THR A 209 0.23 23.04 -36.57
N LEU A 210 1.40 23.12 -37.19
CA LEU A 210 2.24 24.32 -37.25
C LEU A 210 2.26 24.85 -38.69
N ASP A 211 1.78 26.07 -38.89
CA ASP A 211 1.73 26.78 -40.17
C ASP A 211 2.53 28.09 -40.13
N ASN A 212 3.37 28.27 -39.11
CA ASN A 212 4.19 29.44 -38.90
C ASN A 212 5.64 29.04 -38.63
N SER A 213 6.49 29.17 -39.64
CA SER A 213 7.91 28.80 -39.60
C SER A 213 8.77 29.63 -38.64
N ALA A 214 8.19 30.61 -37.93
CA ALA A 214 8.85 31.25 -36.79
C ALA A 214 9.02 30.30 -35.58
N PHE A 215 8.21 29.23 -35.46
CA PHE A 215 8.31 28.26 -34.37
C PHE A 215 9.28 27.14 -34.71
N THR A 216 10.57 27.38 -34.50
CA THR A 216 11.64 26.40 -34.75
C THR A 216 11.97 25.54 -33.52
N THR A 217 11.38 25.86 -32.36
CA THR A 217 11.59 25.14 -31.10
C THR A 217 10.31 25.11 -30.31
N LEU A 218 9.93 23.93 -29.84
CA LEU A 218 8.87 23.72 -28.85
C LEU A 218 9.48 23.21 -27.54
N LEU A 219 8.81 23.47 -26.43
CA LEU A 219 9.09 22.90 -25.12
C LEU A 219 8.09 21.78 -24.86
N LEU A 220 8.59 20.57 -24.67
CA LEU A 220 7.81 19.42 -24.25
C LEU A 220 8.08 19.19 -22.77
N LYS A 221 7.08 19.50 -21.94
CA LYS A 221 7.15 19.38 -20.49
C LYS A 221 6.42 18.12 -20.07
N VAL A 222 7.12 17.19 -19.45
CA VAL A 222 6.56 15.93 -18.97
C VAL A 222 6.73 15.88 -17.46
N THR A 223 5.67 15.59 -16.73
CA THR A 223 5.70 15.37 -15.28
C THR A 223 5.24 13.95 -15.01
N PRO A 224 6.14 13.00 -14.73
CA PRO A 224 5.77 11.67 -14.28
C PRO A 224 4.76 11.76 -13.12
N GLY A 225 3.72 10.93 -13.19
CA GLY A 225 2.75 10.80 -12.12
C GLY A 225 3.19 9.69 -11.20
N GLU A 226 2.71 9.70 -9.95
CA GLU A 226 2.50 8.44 -9.25
C GLU A 226 1.67 7.63 -10.24
N GLY A 227 2.23 6.54 -10.77
CA GLY A 227 1.53 5.73 -11.75
C GLY A 227 0.10 5.57 -11.28
N GLY A 228 -0.87 5.81 -12.17
CA GLY A 228 -2.22 5.36 -11.94
C GLY A 228 -2.10 3.86 -11.82
N ASP A 229 -1.86 3.39 -10.60
CA ASP A 229 -2.28 2.08 -10.20
C ASP A 229 -3.77 2.10 -10.54
N GLU A 230 -4.16 1.37 -11.59
CA GLU A 230 -5.46 0.76 -11.52
C GLU A 230 -5.41 -0.04 -10.22
N GLU A 231 -5.94 0.57 -9.15
CA GLU A 231 -6.02 -0.02 -7.83
C GLU A 231 -6.42 -1.48 -8.03
N PRO A 232 -5.56 -2.44 -7.65
CA PRO A 232 -5.72 -3.82 -8.06
C PRO A 232 -7.15 -4.23 -7.76
N THR A 233 -7.86 -4.65 -8.80
CA THR A 233 -9.28 -4.99 -8.64
C THR A 233 -9.38 -6.43 -8.20
N PHE A 234 -10.23 -6.68 -7.21
CA PHE A 234 -10.41 -8.02 -6.65
C PHE A 234 -11.83 -8.51 -6.87
N ASN A 235 -11.97 -9.81 -7.13
CA ASN A 235 -13.25 -10.50 -6.98
C ASN A 235 -13.32 -11.13 -5.60
N VAL A 236 -14.47 -10.97 -4.95
CA VAL A 236 -14.75 -11.56 -3.64
C VAL A 236 -15.74 -12.69 -3.83
N TYR A 237 -15.38 -13.87 -3.36
CA TYR A 237 -16.22 -15.05 -3.39
C TYR A 237 -16.72 -15.36 -1.98
N ARG A 238 -18.02 -15.68 -1.85
CA ARG A 238 -18.66 -16.16 -0.63
C ARG A 238 -19.21 -17.55 -0.88
N ASP A 239 -18.77 -18.52 -0.08
CA ASP A 239 -19.15 -19.93 -0.16
C ASP A 239 -18.97 -20.50 -1.59
N GLY A 240 -17.87 -20.09 -2.26
CA GLY A 240 -17.53 -20.47 -3.63
C GLY A 240 -18.36 -19.80 -4.74
N SER A 241 -19.26 -18.87 -4.41
CA SER A 241 -20.02 -18.08 -5.37
C SER A 241 -19.54 -16.63 -5.39
N LEU A 242 -19.54 -15.99 -6.56
CA LEU A 242 -19.14 -14.59 -6.70
C LEU A 242 -20.08 -13.69 -5.87
N ALA A 243 -19.52 -12.98 -4.89
CA ALA A 243 -20.23 -12.05 -4.01
C ALA A 243 -20.07 -10.60 -4.46
N ALA A 244 -18.88 -10.22 -4.93
CA ALA A 244 -18.60 -8.93 -5.53
C ALA A 244 -17.54 -9.08 -6.63
N GLU A 245 -17.65 -8.26 -7.66
CA GLU A 245 -16.71 -8.18 -8.78
C GLU A 245 -16.09 -6.77 -8.82
N GLY A 246 -14.80 -6.67 -9.14
CA GLY A 246 -14.14 -5.37 -9.35
C GLY A 246 -14.05 -4.51 -8.08
N VAL A 247 -13.81 -5.11 -6.92
CA VAL A 247 -13.59 -4.38 -5.67
C VAL A 247 -12.28 -3.61 -5.76
N LEU A 248 -12.36 -2.29 -5.60
CA LEU A 248 -11.21 -1.39 -5.56
C LEU A 248 -10.61 -1.32 -4.15
N GLY A 249 -9.29 -1.42 -4.07
CA GLY A 249 -8.53 -1.35 -2.81
C GLY A 249 -8.60 -2.62 -1.95
N THR A 250 -8.10 -2.53 -0.73
CA THR A 250 -7.84 -3.72 0.12
C THR A 250 -8.97 -4.07 1.09
N SER A 251 -10.19 -3.58 0.88
CA SER A 251 -11.31 -3.83 1.81
C SER A 251 -12.67 -3.89 1.12
N TYR A 252 -13.50 -4.85 1.55
CA TYR A 252 -14.88 -5.01 1.11
C TYR A 252 -15.77 -5.28 2.32
N THR A 253 -16.96 -4.68 2.35
CA THR A 253 -17.98 -4.94 3.37
C THR A 253 -19.15 -5.69 2.75
N ASP A 254 -19.31 -6.96 3.11
CA ASP A 254 -20.41 -7.78 2.62
C ASP A 254 -21.68 -7.59 3.48
N ALA A 255 -22.75 -7.10 2.86
CA ALA A 255 -24.05 -6.94 3.51
C ALA A 255 -25.20 -7.02 2.48
N PRO A 256 -26.38 -7.57 2.84
CA PRO A 256 -26.77 -8.07 4.17
C PRO A 256 -26.36 -9.54 4.41
N LEU A 257 -26.00 -9.86 5.65
CA LEU A 257 -25.71 -11.23 6.13
C LEU A 257 -26.70 -11.64 7.22
N THR A 258 -26.95 -12.95 7.34
CA THR A 258 -27.78 -13.49 8.43
C THR A 258 -26.91 -13.79 9.64
N GLY A 259 -27.30 -13.29 10.80
CA GLY A 259 -26.61 -13.58 12.06
C GLY A 259 -26.70 -15.07 12.43
N GLY A 260 -25.62 -15.61 13.00
CA GLY A 260 -25.53 -17.03 13.36
C GLY A 260 -25.27 -17.98 12.19
N VAL A 261 -25.15 -17.49 10.95
CA VAL A 261 -24.76 -18.28 9.77
C VAL A 261 -23.27 -18.07 9.50
N GLU A 262 -22.51 -19.16 9.34
CA GLU A 262 -21.10 -19.11 8.96
C GLU A 262 -20.97 -18.86 7.46
N TYR A 263 -20.09 -17.92 7.09
CA TYR A 263 -19.76 -17.59 5.71
C TYR A 263 -18.25 -17.68 5.50
N CYS A 264 -17.82 -18.32 4.42
CA CYS A 264 -16.42 -18.46 4.04
C CYS A 264 -16.09 -17.62 2.80
N TYR A 265 -14.96 -16.91 2.85
CA TYR A 265 -14.52 -15.98 1.80
C TYR A 265 -13.18 -16.39 1.21
N THR A 266 -13.07 -16.22 -0.10
CA THR A 266 -11.80 -16.21 -0.85
C THR A 266 -11.79 -14.99 -1.78
N VAL A 267 -10.60 -14.54 -2.15
CA VAL A 267 -10.42 -13.44 -3.11
C VAL A 267 -9.50 -13.86 -4.25
N THR A 268 -9.71 -13.28 -5.42
CA THR A 268 -8.82 -13.37 -6.59
C THR A 268 -8.50 -11.96 -7.06
N GLN A 269 -7.34 -11.79 -7.68
CA GLN A 269 -6.94 -10.55 -8.34
C GLN A 269 -7.34 -10.60 -9.81
N ILE A 270 -7.86 -9.50 -10.33
CA ILE A 270 -8.00 -9.26 -11.76
C ILE A 270 -6.75 -8.53 -12.23
N HIS A 271 -6.08 -9.06 -13.25
CA HIS A 271 -4.93 -8.46 -13.89
C HIS A 271 -5.35 -7.52 -15.03
N ASP A 272 -4.45 -6.64 -15.45
CA ASP A 272 -4.69 -5.64 -16.51
C ASP A 272 -5.07 -6.28 -17.86
N ASP A 273 -4.67 -7.54 -18.10
CA ASP A 273 -5.05 -8.31 -19.30
C ASP A 273 -6.45 -8.94 -19.21
N GLY A 274 -7.17 -8.68 -18.12
CA GLY A 274 -8.48 -9.23 -17.81
C GLY A 274 -8.47 -10.68 -17.32
N SER A 275 -7.29 -11.27 -17.09
CA SER A 275 -7.18 -12.60 -16.48
C SER A 275 -7.34 -12.52 -14.95
N GLU A 276 -7.78 -13.65 -14.38
CA GLU A 276 -8.03 -13.78 -12.94
C GLU A 276 -7.01 -14.73 -12.32
N SER A 277 -6.48 -14.35 -11.16
CA SER A 277 -5.52 -15.15 -10.40
C SER A 277 -6.14 -16.42 -9.80
N ASP A 278 -5.29 -17.29 -9.23
CA ASP A 278 -5.76 -18.33 -8.32
C ASP A 278 -6.39 -17.72 -7.05
N HIS A 279 -7.29 -18.48 -6.40
CA HIS A 279 -7.92 -18.05 -5.14
C HIS A 279 -6.92 -17.95 -3.99
N SER A 280 -7.14 -16.96 -3.11
CA SER A 280 -6.48 -16.85 -1.81
C SER A 280 -6.77 -18.05 -0.91
N ASN A 281 -6.12 -18.09 0.27
CA ASN A 281 -6.59 -18.94 1.35
C ASN A 281 -8.02 -18.55 1.76
N GLU A 282 -8.78 -19.53 2.24
CA GLU A 282 -10.16 -19.34 2.71
C GLU A 282 -10.17 -18.80 4.14
N ALA A 283 -11.07 -17.86 4.42
CA ALA A 283 -11.32 -17.31 5.75
C ALA A 283 -12.82 -17.32 6.06
N CYS A 284 -13.20 -17.88 7.21
CA CYS A 284 -14.61 -18.02 7.60
C CYS A 284 -14.95 -17.19 8.84
N ALA A 285 -16.16 -16.64 8.87
CA ALA A 285 -16.70 -15.93 10.02
C ALA A 285 -18.21 -16.09 10.13
N THR A 286 -18.71 -16.05 11.37
CA THR A 286 -20.14 -16.06 11.69
C THR A 286 -20.52 -14.69 12.24
N PRO A 287 -21.28 -13.87 11.52
CA PRO A 287 -21.80 -12.62 12.05
C PRO A 287 -22.60 -12.90 13.31
N ALA A 288 -22.41 -12.07 14.35
CA ALA A 288 -23.17 -12.20 15.57
C ALA A 288 -24.67 -12.14 15.23
N ASP A 289 -25.44 -13.08 15.79
CA ASP A 289 -26.88 -12.95 15.78
C ASP A 289 -27.21 -11.61 16.44
N GLY A 290 -28.08 -10.81 15.84
CA GLY A 290 -28.50 -9.50 16.36
C GLY A 290 -29.33 -9.60 17.64
N ALA A 291 -29.16 -10.70 18.38
CA ALA A 291 -29.70 -10.93 19.70
C ALA A 291 -29.15 -9.88 20.65
N VAL A 292 -30.00 -8.96 21.08
CA VAL A 292 -29.73 -8.02 22.17
C VAL A 292 -30.20 -8.74 23.44
N PRO A 293 -29.28 -9.23 24.29
CA PRO A 293 -29.66 -9.90 25.52
C PRO A 293 -30.14 -8.87 26.55
N GLY A 294 -31.27 -9.13 27.19
CA GLY A 294 -31.81 -8.29 28.25
C GLY A 294 -33.18 -8.77 28.70
N CYS A 295 -33.78 -8.10 29.69
CA CYS A 295 -35.09 -8.51 30.18
C CYS A 295 -36.19 -8.18 29.16
N THR A 296 -36.83 -9.22 28.60
CA THR A 296 -37.91 -9.07 27.61
C THR A 296 -39.32 -8.94 28.21
N ASP A 297 -39.45 -9.03 29.54
CA ASP A 297 -40.73 -8.97 30.24
C ASP A 297 -41.11 -7.51 30.58
N PRO A 298 -42.18 -6.94 29.99
CA PRO A 298 -42.60 -5.56 30.25
C PRO A 298 -43.08 -5.29 31.67
N ASP A 299 -43.37 -6.34 32.46
CA ASP A 299 -43.79 -6.21 33.86
C ASP A 299 -42.59 -6.21 34.84
N ALA A 300 -41.36 -6.42 34.35
CA ALA A 300 -40.15 -6.34 35.15
C ALA A 300 -39.65 -4.90 35.30
N SER A 301 -39.03 -4.58 36.44
CA SER A 301 -38.52 -3.23 36.76
C SER A 301 -37.29 -2.84 35.93
N ASN A 302 -36.61 -3.80 35.31
CA ASN A 302 -35.48 -3.59 34.38
C ASN A 302 -35.79 -4.05 32.94
N TYR A 303 -37.06 -3.99 32.53
CA TYR A 303 -37.46 -4.26 31.14
C TYR A 303 -36.63 -3.45 30.14
N ASP A 304 -36.06 -4.13 29.15
CA ASP A 304 -35.31 -3.53 28.05
C ASP A 304 -36.11 -3.67 26.73
N PRO A 305 -36.63 -2.57 26.16
CA PRO A 305 -37.40 -2.61 24.92
C PRO A 305 -36.58 -2.98 23.68
N ASP A 306 -35.24 -2.87 23.75
CA ASP A 306 -34.34 -3.25 22.66
C ASP A 306 -33.91 -4.73 22.75
N ALA A 307 -34.18 -5.41 23.88
CA ALA A 307 -33.84 -6.81 24.06
C ALA A 307 -34.69 -7.74 23.18
N THR A 308 -34.02 -8.61 22.42
CA THR A 308 -34.64 -9.59 21.53
C THR A 308 -34.54 -11.02 22.07
N VAL A 309 -33.75 -11.25 23.13
CA VAL A 309 -33.59 -12.54 23.82
C VAL A 309 -33.52 -12.31 25.34
N ASP A 310 -34.33 -13.05 26.10
CA ASP A 310 -34.31 -13.03 27.57
C ASP A 310 -33.02 -13.66 28.11
N ASP A 311 -32.25 -12.89 28.86
CA ASP A 311 -31.00 -13.31 29.50
C ASP A 311 -31.19 -13.76 30.96
N GLY A 312 -32.42 -13.71 31.48
CA GLY A 312 -32.77 -14.09 32.85
C GLY A 312 -32.43 -13.00 33.88
N SER A 313 -32.12 -11.77 33.45
CA SER A 313 -31.84 -10.64 34.34
C SER A 313 -33.10 -9.95 34.89
N CYS A 314 -34.30 -10.34 34.46
CA CYS A 314 -35.55 -9.68 34.86
C CYS A 314 -35.71 -9.56 36.39
N MET A 315 -35.91 -8.34 36.86
CA MET A 315 -36.15 -7.97 38.25
C MET A 315 -37.63 -7.69 38.44
N TYR A 316 -38.22 -8.23 39.50
CA TYR A 316 -39.63 -8.00 39.83
C TYR A 316 -39.73 -7.46 41.24
N ASP A 317 -40.36 -6.30 41.38
CA ASP A 317 -40.56 -5.68 42.69
C ASP A 317 -41.64 -6.46 43.45
N VAL A 318 -41.28 -7.02 44.61
CA VAL A 318 -42.23 -7.72 45.49
C VAL A 318 -42.68 -6.76 46.59
N ALA A 319 -43.90 -6.25 46.49
CA ALA A 319 -44.51 -5.44 47.54
C ALA A 319 -45.17 -6.32 48.62
N VAL A 320 -44.82 -6.11 49.90
CA VAL A 320 -45.49 -6.74 51.05
C VAL A 320 -46.27 -5.68 51.84
N SER A 321 -47.59 -5.83 51.89
CA SER A 321 -48.49 -4.99 52.70
C SER A 321 -48.49 -5.41 54.17
N ILE A 322 -48.25 -4.47 55.09
CA ILE A 322 -48.33 -4.71 56.55
C ILE A 322 -49.60 -4.04 57.09
N ASP A 323 -50.51 -4.85 57.65
CA ASP A 323 -51.75 -4.36 58.27
C ASP A 323 -51.51 -3.82 59.69
N LEU A 324 -51.88 -2.56 59.92
CA LEU A 324 -51.75 -1.92 61.24
C LEU A 324 -53.03 -2.05 62.04
N SER A 325 -52.91 -2.38 63.33
CA SER A 325 -54.06 -2.47 64.25
C SER A 325 -53.98 -1.45 65.38
N THR A 326 -55.15 -1.08 65.90
CA THR A 326 -55.29 -0.05 66.94
C THR A 326 -54.51 -0.44 68.20
N GLY A 327 -53.54 0.40 68.59
CA GLY A 327 -52.65 0.16 69.74
C GLY A 327 -51.19 -0.07 69.37
N TRP A 328 -50.87 -0.21 68.08
CA TRP A 328 -49.50 -0.22 67.60
C TRP A 328 -48.87 1.16 67.76
N ASN A 329 -47.61 1.20 68.21
CA ASN A 329 -46.80 2.41 68.27
C ASN A 329 -45.49 2.16 67.53
N TRP A 330 -45.00 3.20 66.87
CA TRP A 330 -43.76 3.16 66.12
C TRP A 330 -42.70 3.96 66.85
N PHE A 331 -41.50 3.42 66.89
CA PHE A 331 -40.34 4.16 67.35
C PHE A 331 -39.16 3.80 66.44
N SER A 332 -38.42 4.81 66.03
CA SER A 332 -37.15 4.64 65.32
C SER A 332 -36.03 4.69 66.36
N LEU A 333 -35.10 3.74 66.26
CA LEU A 333 -33.89 3.74 67.07
C LEU A 333 -32.69 3.81 66.14
N ASN A 334 -31.80 4.76 66.41
CA ASN A 334 -30.47 4.76 65.83
C ASN A 334 -29.54 4.09 66.84
N VAL A 335 -28.93 2.96 66.46
CA VAL A 335 -28.01 2.21 67.32
C VAL A 335 -26.60 2.51 66.85
N GLU A 336 -25.85 3.30 67.62
CA GLU A 336 -24.42 3.54 67.36
C GLU A 336 -23.57 2.53 68.16
N GLY A 337 -22.77 1.73 67.44
CA GLY A 337 -21.85 0.73 67.98
C GLY A 337 -22.17 -0.71 67.55
N GLU A 338 -21.21 -1.63 67.74
CA GLU A 338 -21.37 -3.08 67.50
C GLU A 338 -22.26 -3.71 68.59
N LEU A 339 -23.55 -3.38 68.57
CA LEU A 339 -24.55 -4.01 69.41
C LEU A 339 -25.58 -4.70 68.52
N ASP A 340 -25.72 -6.01 68.73
CA ASP A 340 -26.74 -6.80 68.06
C ASP A 340 -28.16 -6.27 68.34
N VAL A 341 -28.93 -6.09 67.27
CA VAL A 341 -30.30 -5.57 67.33
C VAL A 341 -31.19 -6.43 68.22
N ASN A 342 -30.98 -7.76 68.26
CA ASN A 342 -31.77 -8.63 69.13
C ASN A 342 -31.46 -8.40 70.62
N SER A 343 -30.27 -7.91 70.94
CA SER A 343 -29.91 -7.54 72.32
C SER A 343 -30.58 -6.23 72.74
N VAL A 344 -30.62 -5.22 71.86
CA VAL A 344 -31.30 -3.93 72.12
C VAL A 344 -32.81 -4.09 72.24
N LEU A 345 -33.39 -4.97 71.42
CA LEU A 345 -34.83 -5.20 71.35
C LEU A 345 -35.27 -6.48 72.08
N GLY A 346 -34.40 -7.11 72.88
CA GLY A 346 -34.72 -8.35 73.58
C GLY A 346 -35.94 -8.24 74.51
N SER A 347 -36.21 -7.04 75.04
CA SER A 347 -37.36 -6.78 75.94
C SER A 347 -38.72 -6.80 75.24
N ILE A 348 -38.78 -6.68 73.90
CA ILE A 348 -40.05 -6.80 73.16
C ILE A 348 -40.38 -8.25 72.79
N GLY A 349 -39.45 -9.19 73.03
CA GLY A 349 -39.73 -10.63 73.13
C GLY A 349 -40.40 -11.30 71.92
N GLY A 350 -40.28 -10.71 70.72
CA GLY A 350 -40.93 -11.18 69.49
C GLY A 350 -42.28 -10.51 69.17
N SER A 351 -42.68 -9.48 69.91
CA SER A 351 -43.97 -8.79 69.75
C SER A 351 -43.93 -7.63 68.74
N GLY A 352 -42.84 -7.47 67.98
CA GLY A 352 -42.65 -6.41 67.00
C GLY A 352 -42.39 -6.96 65.60
N ILE A 353 -42.83 -6.24 64.57
CA ILE A 353 -42.44 -6.48 63.17
C ILE A 353 -41.27 -5.55 62.86
N LEU A 354 -40.16 -6.12 62.38
CA LEU A 354 -38.94 -5.37 62.05
C LEU A 354 -38.94 -5.05 60.56
N ILE A 355 -38.88 -3.76 60.23
CA ILE A 355 -38.70 -3.27 58.85
C ILE A 355 -37.31 -2.67 58.76
N LYS A 356 -36.57 -3.05 57.73
CA LYS A 356 -35.14 -2.76 57.56
C LYS A 356 -34.99 -1.86 56.29
N ASN A 357 -34.08 -0.85 56.14
CA ASN A 357 -33.63 -0.19 54.85
C ASN A 357 -32.08 0.02 54.60
N GLN A 358 -31.49 -0.33 53.43
CA GLN A 358 -30.08 -0.13 53.00
C GLN A 358 -29.90 0.07 51.48
N THR A 359 -30.95 0.01 50.65
CA THR A 359 -30.81 0.32 49.22
C THR A 359 -31.82 1.33 48.68
N ASP A 360 -32.93 1.63 49.36
CA ASP A 360 -33.89 2.69 48.94
C ASP A 360 -34.30 3.62 50.11
N PHE A 361 -35.37 4.42 50.01
CA PHE A 361 -35.86 5.31 51.09
C PHE A 361 -37.39 5.29 51.24
N ALA A 362 -37.90 5.14 52.47
CA ALA A 362 -39.33 5.21 52.79
C ALA A 362 -39.83 6.67 52.89
N GLU A 363 -40.90 7.04 52.18
CA GLU A 363 -41.60 8.33 52.22
C GLU A 363 -43.07 8.19 52.64
N TYR A 364 -43.51 8.89 53.68
CA TYR A 364 -44.91 8.90 54.11
C TYR A 364 -45.68 10.04 53.43
N TYR A 365 -46.70 9.73 52.64
CA TYR A 365 -47.54 10.67 51.92
C TYR A 365 -49.01 10.20 51.84
N ASP A 366 -49.97 11.12 51.99
CA ASP A 366 -51.43 10.84 52.03
C ASP A 366 -51.85 9.73 53.02
N ASP A 367 -51.35 9.79 54.25
CA ASP A 367 -51.58 8.82 55.33
C ASP A 367 -51.05 7.37 55.07
N TYR A 368 -50.16 7.16 54.08
CA TYR A 368 -49.45 5.89 53.83
C TYR A 368 -47.95 6.06 53.51
N TRP A 369 -47.13 5.01 53.71
CA TRP A 369 -45.71 4.98 53.37
C TRP A 369 -45.47 4.41 51.96
N TYR A 370 -44.58 5.06 51.22
CA TYR A 370 -44.07 4.77 49.88
C TYR A 370 -42.56 4.52 49.96
N GLY A 371 -41.95 3.82 49.01
CA GLY A 371 -40.49 3.70 48.92
C GLY A 371 -39.77 2.93 50.04
N ILE A 372 -40.46 2.25 50.96
CA ILE A 372 -39.79 1.50 52.04
C ILE A 372 -38.88 0.38 51.48
N GLY A 373 -37.65 0.73 51.11
CA GLY A 373 -36.56 -0.19 50.79
C GLY A 373 -36.14 -0.97 52.01
N GLY A 374 -35.59 -2.16 51.77
CA GLY A 374 -35.09 -3.10 52.76
C GLY A 374 -33.63 -2.82 53.20
N LEU A 375 -33.20 -3.11 54.45
CA LEU A 375 -31.79 -3.07 54.95
C LEU A 375 -31.11 -4.27 54.32
N GLU A 376 -31.00 -4.19 53.00
CA GLU A 376 -30.71 -5.26 52.06
C GLU A 376 -29.23 -5.37 51.68
N TYR A 377 -28.33 -4.61 52.30
CA TYR A 377 -26.93 -5.03 52.42
C TYR A 377 -26.48 -5.15 53.86
N PHE A 378 -27.06 -6.14 54.53
CA PHE A 378 -26.68 -6.46 55.89
C PHE A 378 -25.61 -7.54 55.89
N ASP A 379 -24.38 -7.06 55.83
CA ASP A 379 -23.14 -7.77 56.17
C ASP A 379 -23.24 -8.61 57.45
N MET A 380 -23.46 -9.93 57.44
CA MET A 380 -23.40 -10.74 58.68
C MET A 380 -21.97 -10.95 59.20
N ALA A 381 -20.93 -10.76 58.38
CA ALA A 381 -19.54 -10.71 58.81
C ALA A 381 -19.10 -9.30 59.28
N SER A 382 -19.93 -8.27 59.05
CA SER A 382 -19.80 -6.93 59.67
C SER A 382 -20.68 -6.76 60.91
N MET A 383 -21.30 -7.85 61.37
CA MET A 383 -22.16 -7.94 62.53
C MET A 383 -21.74 -9.13 63.40
N TYR A 384 -20.83 -8.88 64.34
CA TYR A 384 -20.66 -9.76 65.50
C TYR A 384 -21.56 -9.33 66.65
#